data_AF-A0A950H173-F1
#
_entry.id   AF-A0A950H173-F1
#
_cell.length_a   1.000
_cell.length_b   1.000
_cell.length_c   1.000
_cell.angle_alpha   90.00
_cell.angle_beta   90.00
_cell.angle_gamma   90.00
#
_symmetry.space_group_name_H-M   'P 1'
#
loop_
_entity.id
_entity.type
_entity.pdbx_description
1 polymer ?
#
loop_
_entity_poly.entity_id
_entity_poly.type
_entity_poly.pdbx_seq_one_letter_code
_entity_poly.pdbx_strand_id
1 'polypeptide(L)'
;PMNYLLAYLPEDYLKQIAAYFAAQKPPLPKPAIADVSKDALARGQALVADGDAAANIPACSSCHGPQLGGMEPAIPGLLGLRATYISAQLGAWRYGIRTAKAPDCMQVVAGHLTEEDVRAIAAFLAAQPAPADLAPAPARSFILPFACGSEPQ
;
A
#
# COMPACT_ATOMS: atom_id res chain seq x y z
N PRO A 1 -13.89 14.87 8.13
CA PRO A 1 -12.90 13.89 8.63
C PRO A 1 -13.55 12.52 8.91
N MET A 2 -13.05 11.44 8.28
CA MET A 2 -13.62 10.09 8.48
C MET A 2 -13.59 9.64 9.94
N ASN A 3 -12.62 10.10 10.74
CA ASN A 3 -12.50 9.75 12.15
C ASN A 3 -13.78 10.03 12.95
N TYR A 4 -14.48 11.14 12.67
CA TYR A 4 -15.71 11.48 13.38
C TYR A 4 -16.87 10.54 13.04
N LEU A 5 -16.94 10.07 11.79
CA LEU A 5 -17.98 9.14 11.34
C LEU A 5 -17.84 7.75 11.98
N LEU A 6 -16.62 7.39 12.40
CA LEU A 6 -16.32 6.07 12.94
C LEU A 6 -16.17 6.05 14.47
N ALA A 7 -15.97 7.22 15.11
CA ALA A 7 -15.61 7.33 16.53
C ALA A 7 -16.57 6.66 17.51
N TYR A 8 -17.85 6.52 17.14
CA TYR A 8 -18.90 5.98 18.00
C TYR A 8 -19.53 4.70 17.44
N LEU A 9 -18.93 4.10 16.42
CA LEU A 9 -19.43 2.86 15.84
C LEU A 9 -18.93 1.66 16.67
N PRO A 10 -19.82 0.73 17.06
CA PRO A 10 -19.43 -0.51 17.74
C PRO A 10 -18.44 -1.35 16.92
N GLU A 11 -17.55 -2.10 17.59
CA GLU A 11 -16.53 -2.91 16.92
C GLU A 11 -17.12 -3.98 15.99
N ASP A 12 -18.22 -4.61 16.38
CA ASP A 12 -18.94 -5.59 15.57
C ASP A 12 -19.51 -4.95 14.31
N TYR A 13 -19.99 -3.71 14.39
CA TYR A 13 -20.46 -2.97 13.23
C TYR A 13 -19.30 -2.56 12.31
N LEU A 14 -18.17 -2.13 12.85
CA LEU A 14 -16.95 -1.86 12.06
C LEU A 14 -16.48 -3.14 11.32
N LYS A 15 -16.55 -4.30 11.97
CA LYS A 15 -16.27 -5.61 11.33
C LYS A 15 -17.27 -5.93 10.23
N GLN A 16 -18.56 -5.64 10.42
CA GLN A 16 -19.57 -5.82 9.36
C GLN A 16 -19.30 -4.93 8.15
N ILE A 17 -18.92 -3.66 8.36
CA ILE A 17 -18.53 -2.76 7.26
C ILE A 17 -17.31 -3.30 6.52
N ALA A 18 -16.28 -3.77 7.25
CA ALA A 18 -15.09 -4.36 6.65
C ALA A 18 -15.43 -5.60 5.81
N ALA A 19 -16.24 -6.52 6.36
CA ALA A 19 -16.69 -7.71 5.64
C ALA A 19 -17.52 -7.36 4.39
N TYR A 20 -18.40 -6.35 4.49
CA TYR A 20 -19.19 -5.87 3.36
C TYR A 20 -18.29 -5.40 2.22
N PHE A 21 -17.31 -4.51 2.47
CA PHE A 21 -16.44 -4.01 1.41
C PHE A 21 -15.45 -5.06 0.91
N ALA A 22 -14.97 -5.97 1.76
CA ALA A 22 -14.11 -7.08 1.34
C ALA A 22 -14.82 -8.05 0.38
N ALA A 23 -16.13 -8.23 0.51
CA ALA A 23 -16.93 -9.07 -0.39
C ALA A 23 -17.21 -8.41 -1.75
N GLN A 24 -16.97 -7.10 -1.90
CA GLN A 24 -17.19 -6.39 -3.15
C GLN A 24 -16.08 -6.70 -4.15
N LYS A 25 -16.47 -6.97 -5.39
CA LYS A 25 -15.56 -7.16 -6.53
C LYS A 25 -15.86 -6.16 -7.65
N PRO A 26 -15.78 -4.84 -7.37
CA PRO A 26 -16.00 -3.85 -8.41
C PRO A 26 -14.86 -3.95 -9.43
N PRO A 27 -15.11 -3.64 -10.72
CA PRO A 27 -14.04 -3.50 -11.68
C PRO A 27 -13.10 -2.39 -11.22
N LEU A 28 -11.78 -2.63 -11.33
CA LEU A 28 -10.81 -1.58 -11.05
C LEU A 28 -11.00 -0.37 -11.98
N PRO A 29 -10.65 0.84 -11.51
CA PRO A 29 -10.60 2.00 -12.39
C PRO A 29 -9.60 1.76 -13.53
N LYS A 30 -9.83 2.45 -14.65
CA LYS A 30 -8.85 2.48 -15.75
C LYS A 30 -7.50 2.98 -15.22
N PRO A 31 -6.38 2.38 -15.66
CA PRO A 31 -5.05 2.84 -15.26
C PRO A 31 -4.86 4.33 -15.55
N ALA A 32 -4.24 5.02 -14.62
CA ALA A 32 -3.91 6.43 -14.80
C ALA A 32 -2.82 6.60 -15.86
N ILE A 33 -2.86 7.71 -16.58
CA ILE A 33 -1.72 8.16 -17.36
C ILE A 33 -0.70 8.72 -16.37
N ALA A 34 0.51 8.16 -16.35
CA ALA A 34 1.57 8.63 -15.46
C ALA A 34 2.01 10.04 -15.85
N ASP A 35 1.84 11.00 -14.94
CA ASP A 35 2.24 12.40 -15.10
C ASP A 35 3.61 12.66 -14.47
N VAL A 36 4.60 11.86 -14.90
CA VAL A 36 6.00 11.95 -14.47
C VAL A 36 6.92 11.64 -15.65
N SER A 37 8.21 11.97 -15.53
CA SER A 37 9.20 11.60 -16.55
C SER A 37 9.35 10.07 -16.67
N LYS A 38 9.86 9.59 -17.81
CA LYS A 38 10.15 8.16 -18.00
C LYS A 38 11.12 7.63 -16.95
N ASP A 39 12.14 8.40 -16.59
CA ASP A 39 13.12 8.02 -15.58
C ASP A 39 12.48 7.91 -14.19
N ALA A 40 11.57 8.85 -13.85
CA ALA A 40 10.82 8.75 -12.61
C ALA A 40 9.88 7.54 -12.59
N LEU A 41 9.25 7.20 -13.72
CA LEU A 41 8.43 6.00 -13.81
C LEU A 41 9.27 4.71 -13.65
N ALA A 42 10.45 4.67 -14.27
CA ALA A 42 11.40 3.56 -14.12
C ALA A 42 11.92 3.43 -12.67
N ARG A 43 12.19 4.56 -12.00
CA ARG A 43 12.54 4.58 -10.58
C ARG A 43 11.41 4.01 -9.72
N GLY A 44 10.16 4.41 -9.98
CA GLY A 44 8.98 3.90 -9.28
C GLY A 44 8.83 2.38 -9.46
N GLN A 45 9.04 1.89 -10.68
CA GLN A 45 9.04 0.46 -10.96
C GLN A 45 10.13 -0.29 -10.17
N ALA A 46 11.37 0.20 -10.19
CA ALA A 46 12.48 -0.43 -9.48
C ALA A 46 12.23 -0.50 -7.97
N LEU A 47 11.75 0.59 -7.36
CA LEU A 47 11.40 0.61 -5.94
C LEU A 47 10.28 -0.39 -5.58
N VAL A 48 9.27 -0.50 -6.45
CA VAL A 48 8.13 -1.40 -6.22
C VAL A 48 8.53 -2.87 -6.38
N ALA A 49 9.34 -3.19 -7.39
CA ALA A 49 9.73 -4.56 -7.72
C ALA A 49 10.90 -5.07 -6.88
N ASP A 50 11.94 -4.24 -6.72
CA ASP A 50 13.26 -4.64 -6.20
C ASP A 50 13.66 -3.86 -4.93
N GLY A 51 13.06 -2.70 -4.71
CA GLY A 51 13.46 -1.79 -3.63
C GLY A 51 14.75 -1.05 -3.96
N ASP A 52 15.46 -0.64 -2.91
CA ASP A 52 16.76 0.03 -2.99
C ASP A 52 17.58 -0.28 -1.74
N ALA A 53 18.44 -1.29 -1.84
CA ALA A 53 19.27 -1.75 -0.72
C ALA A 53 20.24 -0.66 -0.22
N ALA A 54 20.72 0.21 -1.11
CA ALA A 54 21.63 1.30 -0.72
C ALA A 54 20.92 2.35 0.15
N ALA A 55 19.63 2.56 -0.09
CA ALA A 55 18.78 3.44 0.70
C ALA A 55 18.03 2.72 1.84
N ASN A 56 18.25 1.42 2.04
CA ASN A 56 17.51 0.56 2.99
C ASN A 56 15.99 0.52 2.73
N ILE A 57 15.58 0.58 1.46
CA ILE A 57 14.18 0.48 1.06
C ILE A 57 13.91 -0.96 0.60
N PRO A 58 13.06 -1.74 1.28
CA PRO A 58 12.64 -3.04 0.77
C PRO A 58 11.74 -2.88 -0.46
N ALA A 59 11.68 -3.90 -1.32
CA ALA A 59 10.70 -3.96 -2.40
C ALA A 59 9.28 -3.88 -1.85
N CYS A 60 8.40 -3.06 -2.44
CA CYS A 60 6.99 -3.01 -2.04
C CYS A 60 6.30 -4.38 -2.19
N SER A 61 6.65 -5.11 -3.26
CA SER A 61 6.17 -6.46 -3.58
C SER A 61 6.50 -7.50 -2.50
N SER A 62 7.55 -7.28 -1.69
CA SER A 62 7.96 -8.22 -0.64
C SER A 62 6.94 -8.33 0.51
N CYS A 63 6.16 -7.27 0.76
CA CYS A 63 5.06 -7.28 1.72
C CYS A 63 3.71 -7.34 1.01
N HIS A 64 3.48 -6.46 0.03
CA HIS A 64 2.19 -6.30 -0.64
C HIS A 64 1.89 -7.40 -1.68
N GLY A 65 2.75 -8.42 -1.74
CA GLY A 65 2.64 -9.58 -2.61
C GLY A 65 3.21 -9.35 -4.01
N PRO A 66 3.60 -10.42 -4.73
CA PRO A 66 4.19 -10.32 -6.07
C PRO A 66 3.29 -9.63 -7.10
N GLN A 67 1.97 -9.76 -6.92
CA GLN A 67 0.96 -9.13 -7.77
C GLN A 67 0.40 -7.83 -7.17
N LEU A 68 0.96 -7.36 -6.05
CA LEU A 68 0.55 -6.13 -5.35
C LEU A 68 -0.93 -6.13 -4.91
N GLY A 69 -1.52 -7.32 -4.76
CA GLY A 69 -2.90 -7.54 -4.29
C GLY A 69 -3.06 -7.57 -2.77
N GLY A 70 -1.94 -7.55 -2.03
CA GLY A 70 -1.94 -7.64 -0.56
C GLY A 70 -1.89 -9.08 -0.05
N MET A 71 -1.98 -9.20 1.28
CA MET A 71 -2.00 -10.46 2.01
C MET A 71 -2.89 -10.30 3.24
N GLU A 72 -3.75 -11.29 3.48
CA GLU A 72 -4.58 -11.30 4.68
C GLU A 72 -3.74 -11.46 5.96
N PRO A 73 -4.23 -10.96 7.11
CA PRO A 73 -5.40 -10.11 7.26
C PRO A 73 -5.12 -8.61 7.11
N ALA A 74 -3.86 -8.15 7.18
CA ALA A 74 -3.59 -6.72 7.39
C ALA A 74 -2.67 -6.05 6.37
N ILE A 75 -2.20 -6.76 5.33
CA ILE A 75 -1.40 -6.15 4.26
C ILE A 75 -2.31 -5.76 3.08
N PRO A 76 -2.52 -4.47 2.80
CA PRO A 76 -3.45 -4.04 1.76
C PRO A 76 -2.89 -4.25 0.35
N GLY A 77 -3.76 -4.45 -0.63
CA GLY A 77 -3.41 -4.30 -2.04
C GLY A 77 -3.11 -2.85 -2.40
N LEU A 78 -2.24 -2.65 -3.40
CA LEU A 78 -1.81 -1.32 -3.86
C LEU A 78 -2.37 -0.94 -5.23
N LEU A 79 -2.88 -1.91 -6.00
CA LEU A 79 -3.39 -1.67 -7.34
C LEU A 79 -4.82 -1.09 -7.32
N GLY A 80 -5.15 -0.31 -8.34
CA GLY A 80 -6.45 0.38 -8.44
C GLY A 80 -6.61 1.62 -7.55
N LEU A 81 -5.61 1.92 -6.73
CA LEU A 81 -5.55 3.15 -5.95
C LEU A 81 -5.10 4.33 -6.82
N ARG A 82 -5.61 5.52 -6.52
CA ARG A 82 -5.21 6.75 -7.22
C ARG A 82 -3.83 7.19 -6.76
N ALA A 83 -3.01 7.74 -7.66
CA ALA A 83 -1.68 8.24 -7.35
C ALA A 83 -1.70 9.24 -6.18
N THR A 84 -2.65 10.18 -6.18
CA THR A 84 -2.81 11.16 -5.10
C THR A 84 -3.09 10.54 -3.75
N TYR A 85 -3.85 9.43 -3.70
CA TYR A 85 -4.10 8.70 -2.47
C TYR A 85 -2.82 8.04 -1.97
N ILE A 86 -2.08 7.33 -2.84
CA ILE A 86 -0.83 6.65 -2.50
C ILE A 86 0.21 7.66 -1.99
N SER A 87 0.44 8.75 -2.74
CA SER A 87 1.34 9.83 -2.32
C SER A 87 0.96 10.42 -0.97
N ALA A 88 -0.33 10.67 -0.74
CA ALA A 88 -0.80 11.20 0.53
C ALA A 88 -0.58 10.22 1.69
N GLN A 89 -0.76 8.90 1.48
CA GLN A 89 -0.53 7.92 2.55
C GLN A 89 0.95 7.79 2.89
N LEU A 90 1.82 7.65 1.87
CA LEU A 90 3.28 7.57 2.08
C LEU A 90 3.82 8.84 2.74
N GLY A 91 3.41 10.02 2.24
CA GLY A 91 3.77 11.29 2.87
C GLY A 91 3.26 11.40 4.31
N ALA A 92 2.02 10.98 4.59
CA ALA A 92 1.49 11.01 5.95
C ALA A 92 2.27 10.13 6.92
N TRP A 93 2.74 8.93 6.51
CA TRP A 93 3.64 8.11 7.33
C TRP A 93 5.01 8.76 7.51
N ARG A 94 5.60 9.27 6.42
CA ARG A 94 6.91 9.94 6.44
C ARG A 94 6.95 11.10 7.42
N TYR A 95 5.89 11.89 7.50
CA TYR A 95 5.77 13.03 8.41
C TYR A 95 5.08 12.70 9.75
N GLY A 96 4.78 11.42 10.02
CA GLY A 96 4.19 10.97 11.29
C GLY A 96 2.72 11.38 11.53
N ILE A 97 2.04 11.87 10.49
CA ILE A 97 0.60 12.19 10.52
C ILE A 97 -0.24 10.91 10.53
N ARG A 98 0.25 9.87 9.85
CA ARG A 98 -0.31 8.52 9.86
C ARG A 98 0.63 7.59 10.62
N THR A 99 0.06 6.76 11.48
CA THR A 99 0.76 5.71 12.23
C THR A 99 -0.07 4.43 12.22
N ALA A 100 0.61 3.31 12.48
CA ALA A 100 0.03 1.99 12.64
C ALA A 100 0.54 1.33 13.93
N LYS A 101 0.03 0.13 14.24
CA LYS A 101 0.42 -0.59 15.45
C LYS A 101 1.91 -0.94 15.40
N ALA A 102 2.63 -0.57 16.45
CA ALA A 102 4.07 -0.83 16.57
C ALA A 102 4.39 -2.34 16.62
N PRO A 103 5.49 -2.80 15.99
CA PRO A 103 6.41 -2.02 15.13
C PRO A 103 5.73 -1.55 13.82
N ASP A 104 5.79 -0.25 13.53
CA ASP A 104 5.14 0.33 12.35
C ASP A 104 6.03 0.17 11.12
N CYS A 105 5.77 -0.88 10.36
CA CYS A 105 6.57 -1.21 9.19
C CYS A 105 6.50 -0.13 8.10
N MET A 106 5.34 0.50 7.89
CA MET A 106 5.19 1.53 6.85
C MET A 106 5.83 2.84 7.24
N GLN A 107 5.88 3.19 8.53
CA GLN A 107 6.66 4.34 8.98
C GLN A 107 8.16 4.17 8.69
N VAL A 108 8.70 2.96 8.91
CA VAL A 108 10.10 2.65 8.57
C VAL A 108 10.34 2.83 7.07
N VAL A 109 9.55 2.18 6.21
CA VAL A 109 9.70 2.29 4.74
C VAL A 109 9.57 3.74 4.29
N ALA A 110 8.50 4.44 4.69
CA ALA A 110 8.24 5.80 4.27
C ALA A 110 9.31 6.80 4.75
N GLY A 111 9.95 6.54 5.90
CA GLY A 111 11.05 7.34 6.42
C GLY A 111 12.31 7.32 5.54
N HIS A 112 12.50 6.26 4.75
CA HIS A 112 13.62 6.14 3.81
C HIS A 112 13.34 6.72 2.42
N LEU A 113 12.08 7.05 2.11
CA LEU A 113 11.70 7.58 0.79
C LEU A 113 11.95 9.10 0.69
N THR A 114 12.45 9.53 -0.47
CA THR A 114 12.42 10.94 -0.88
C THR A 114 11.04 11.34 -1.40
N GLU A 115 10.78 12.64 -1.55
CA GLU A 115 9.52 13.12 -2.16
C GLU A 115 9.42 12.70 -3.64
N GLU A 116 10.56 12.64 -4.33
CA GLU A 116 10.66 12.13 -5.69
C GLU A 116 10.32 10.64 -5.76
N ASP A 117 10.83 9.82 -4.83
CA ASP A 117 10.48 8.39 -4.74
C ASP A 117 8.98 8.20 -4.47
N VAL A 118 8.40 8.97 -3.55
CA VAL A 118 6.95 8.92 -3.27
C VAL A 118 6.13 9.24 -4.52
N ARG A 119 6.52 10.27 -5.28
CA ARG A 119 5.86 10.63 -6.53
C ARG A 119 6.01 9.53 -7.59
N ALA A 120 7.21 8.98 -7.71
CA ALA A 120 7.53 7.90 -8.65
C ALA A 120 6.73 6.62 -8.36
N ILE A 121 6.72 6.15 -7.11
CA ILE A 121 5.97 4.98 -6.65
C ILE A 121 4.47 5.17 -6.92
N ALA A 122 3.92 6.32 -6.52
CA ALA A 122 2.50 6.60 -6.68
C ALA A 122 2.06 6.64 -8.15
N ALA A 123 2.87 7.28 -9.01
CA ALA A 123 2.61 7.32 -10.45
C ALA A 123 2.69 5.91 -11.07
N PHE A 124 3.70 5.13 -10.72
CA PHE A 124 3.88 3.77 -11.23
C PHE A 124 2.72 2.85 -10.85
N LEU A 125 2.34 2.81 -9.57
CA LEU A 125 1.27 1.93 -9.07
C LEU A 125 -0.10 2.28 -9.66
N ALA A 126 -0.42 3.58 -9.78
CA ALA A 126 -1.68 4.04 -10.35
C ALA A 126 -1.80 3.78 -11.86
N ALA A 127 -0.68 3.62 -12.55
CA ALA A 127 -0.62 3.30 -13.98
C ALA A 127 -0.64 1.80 -14.28
N GLN A 128 -0.66 0.92 -13.26
CA GLN A 128 -0.71 -0.52 -13.49
C GLN A 128 -2.09 -0.97 -13.96
N PRO A 129 -2.15 -1.95 -14.88
CA PRO A 129 -3.39 -2.61 -15.24
C PRO A 129 -3.95 -3.40 -14.05
N ALA A 130 -5.25 -3.63 -14.09
CA ALA A 130 -5.88 -4.56 -13.17
C ALA A 130 -5.38 -6.01 -13.45
N PRO A 131 -4.86 -6.73 -12.45
CA PRO A 131 -4.61 -8.16 -12.59
C PRO A 131 -5.94 -8.91 -12.79
N ALA A 132 -5.85 -10.12 -13.36
CA ALA A 132 -7.02 -10.97 -13.60
C ALA A 132 -7.69 -11.41 -12.29
N ASP A 133 -6.90 -11.58 -11.23
CA ASP A 133 -7.36 -11.78 -9.86
C ASP A 133 -6.63 -10.80 -8.94
N LEU A 134 -7.40 -10.07 -8.14
CA LEU A 134 -6.91 -9.08 -7.18
C LEU A 134 -7.19 -9.51 -5.75
N ALA A 135 -7.63 -10.75 -5.54
CA ALA A 135 -7.77 -11.29 -4.22
C ALA A 135 -6.42 -11.19 -3.47
N PRO A 136 -6.44 -10.76 -2.19
CA PRO A 136 -5.24 -10.81 -1.39
C PRO A 136 -4.77 -12.25 -1.26
N ALA A 137 -3.46 -12.44 -1.12
CA ALA A 137 -2.94 -13.76 -0.79
C ALA A 137 -3.49 -14.22 0.59
N PRO A 138 -3.70 -15.53 0.79
CA PRO A 138 -4.06 -16.06 2.11
C PRO A 138 -3.05 -15.66 3.18
N ALA A 139 -3.49 -15.63 4.44
CA ALA A 139 -2.62 -15.27 5.55
C ALA A 139 -1.35 -16.12 5.60
N ARG A 140 -0.21 -15.46 5.89
CA ARG A 140 1.13 -16.07 5.97
C ARG A 140 1.63 -16.71 4.66
N SER A 141 1.15 -16.23 3.51
CA SER A 141 1.66 -16.69 2.21
C SER A 141 3.10 -16.28 1.94
N PHE A 142 3.58 -15.20 2.56
CA PHE A 142 4.93 -14.66 2.35
C PHE A 142 5.59 -14.28 3.69
N ILE A 143 6.92 -14.31 3.71
CA ILE A 143 7.71 -13.86 4.85
C ILE A 143 7.98 -12.36 4.68
N LEU A 144 7.55 -11.56 5.66
CA LEU A 144 7.82 -10.14 5.66
C LEU A 144 9.32 -9.86 5.89
N PRO A 145 9.89 -8.82 5.26
CA PRO A 145 11.30 -8.46 5.41
C PRO A 145 11.65 -8.01 6.83
N PHE A 146 10.66 -7.59 7.63
CA PHE A 146 10.80 -7.26 9.04
C PHE A 146 9.45 -7.32 9.76
N ALA A 147 9.47 -7.22 11.09
CA ALA A 147 8.28 -7.25 11.91
C ALA A 147 7.35 -6.06 11.62
N CYS A 148 6.06 -6.35 11.40
CA CYS A 148 5.01 -5.35 11.32
C CYS A 148 3.94 -5.64 12.37
N GLY A 149 3.72 -4.74 13.34
CA GLY A 149 2.83 -4.98 14.48
C GLY A 149 1.34 -5.05 14.13
N SER A 150 0.99 -4.56 12.94
CA SER A 150 -0.37 -4.64 12.40
C SER A 150 -0.65 -5.98 11.72
N GLU A 151 0.37 -6.75 11.35
CA GLU A 151 0.25 -8.06 10.72
C GLU A 151 0.62 -9.16 11.73
N PRO A 152 -0.33 -10.01 12.16
CA PRO A 152 -0.05 -11.09 13.09
C PRO A 152 0.90 -12.11 12.45
N GLN A 153 2.09 -12.28 13.05
CA GLN A 153 3.08 -13.28 12.62
C GLN A 153 2.58 -14.70 12.92
#